data_AF-A0A1S2XDP6-F1
#
_entry.id   AF-A0A1S2XDP6-F1
#
_cell.length_a   1.000
_cell.length_b   1.000
_cell.length_c   1.000
_cell.angle_alpha   90.00
_cell.angle_beta   90.00
_cell.angle_gamma   90.00
#
_symmetry.space_group_name_H-M   'P 1'
#
loop_
_entity.id
_entity.type
_entity.pdbx_description
1 polymer ?
#
loop_
_entity_poly.entity_id
_entity_poly.type
_entity_poly.pdbx_seq_one_letter_code
_entity_poly.pdbx_strand_id
1 'polypeptide(L)'
;MYSSSTEFLIRFNDLQFTIHYSDLAIQIKGFTSVTHNDEVDTTVVLPFIYEDLDGIEFARGDPTSKWSSIRASMGHLEPFNMKYVVVGNEGCGKNNYLGNYLKFYIEIRRAYLYIEIISNYNGSSTPLDHPADMYDYRIYTSANDMFSRVTIFNQVTRNGPKTFVSEYAVTRKDVGQGSLLVALAEAEFLIGLENNRFSEVSY
;
A
#
# COMPACT_ATOMS: atom_id res chain seq x y z
N MET A 1 14.90 -27.23 9.43
CA MET A 1 14.72 -25.95 10.13
C MET A 1 13.56 -25.27 9.41
N TYR A 2 12.33 -25.52 9.89
CA TYR A 2 11.12 -24.97 9.26
C TYR A 2 11.00 -23.50 9.66
N SER A 3 11.12 -22.60 8.69
CA SER A 3 10.69 -21.22 8.84
C SER A 3 9.16 -21.25 8.85
N SER A 4 8.56 -21.22 10.05
CA SER A 4 7.13 -20.93 10.18
C SER A 4 6.97 -19.44 9.92
N SER A 5 6.29 -19.08 8.84
CA SER A 5 5.76 -17.74 8.65
C SER A 5 4.75 -17.48 9.77
N THR A 6 5.20 -16.85 10.85
CA THR A 6 4.33 -16.42 11.94
C THR A 6 3.62 -15.15 11.48
N GLU A 7 2.37 -15.28 11.05
CA GLU A 7 1.44 -14.14 10.97
C GLU A 7 1.20 -13.65 12.40
N PHE A 8 1.86 -12.57 12.79
CA PHE A 8 1.54 -11.84 14.01
C PHE A 8 0.47 -10.79 13.69
N LEU A 9 -0.78 -11.09 14.03
CA LEU A 9 -1.86 -10.10 14.01
C LEU A 9 -1.83 -9.30 15.32
N ILE A 10 -1.03 -8.24 15.37
CA ILE A 10 -1.16 -7.24 16.44
C ILE A 10 -2.25 -6.28 16.01
N ARG A 11 -3.45 -6.45 16.57
CA ARG A 11 -4.55 -5.50 16.38
C ARG A 11 -4.30 -4.26 17.23
N PHE A 12 -3.66 -3.25 16.64
CA PHE A 12 -4.15 -1.89 16.77
C PHE A 12 -5.41 -1.83 15.90
N ASN A 13 -6.51 -1.27 16.39
CA ASN A 13 -7.89 -1.64 15.97
C ASN A 13 -8.14 -1.77 14.46
N ASP A 14 -7.41 -1.05 13.59
CA ASP A 14 -7.55 -1.08 12.13
C ASP A 14 -6.22 -1.08 11.32
N LEU A 15 -5.08 -1.46 11.92
CA LEU A 15 -3.80 -1.59 11.21
C LEU A 15 -3.69 -2.97 10.55
N GLN A 16 -3.46 -3.01 9.23
CA GLN A 16 -3.16 -4.26 8.52
C GLN A 16 -1.69 -4.28 8.08
N PHE A 17 -0.96 -5.28 8.58
CA PHE A 17 0.41 -5.57 8.15
C PHE A 17 0.36 -6.55 6.98
N THR A 18 1.01 -6.20 5.87
CA THR A 18 1.19 -7.12 4.74
C THR A 18 2.69 -7.29 4.49
N ILE A 19 3.19 -8.53 4.66
CA ILE A 19 4.60 -8.86 4.45
C ILE A 19 4.80 -9.31 3.00
N HIS A 20 5.61 -8.60 2.21
CA HIS A 20 5.99 -9.01 0.85
C HIS A 20 7.47 -9.38 0.79
N TYR A 21 7.77 -10.68 0.89
CA TYR A 21 9.00 -11.45 0.54
C TYR A 21 10.41 -10.91 0.90
N SER A 22 10.56 -9.70 1.40
CA SER A 22 11.79 -9.08 1.91
C SER A 22 11.52 -7.73 2.59
N ASP A 23 10.40 -7.07 2.25
CA ASP A 23 9.97 -5.78 2.78
C ASP A 23 8.56 -5.87 3.40
N LEU A 24 8.37 -5.19 4.53
CA LEU A 24 7.06 -5.03 5.17
C LEU A 24 6.40 -3.75 4.64
N ALA A 25 5.16 -3.88 4.20
CA ALA A 25 4.28 -2.73 3.95
C ALA A 25 3.20 -2.70 5.03
N ILE A 26 2.97 -1.53 5.61
CA ILE A 26 1.82 -1.32 6.49
C ILE A 26 0.75 -0.61 5.71
N GLN A 27 -0.46 -1.19 5.67
CA GLN A 27 -1.64 -0.49 5.21
C GLN A 27 -2.36 0.10 6.41
N ILE A 28 -2.41 1.43 6.45
CA ILE A 28 -3.15 2.20 7.43
C ILE A 28 -4.60 2.26 6.97
N LYS A 29 -5.52 1.61 7.70
CA LYS A 29 -6.96 1.67 7.41
C LYS A 29 -7.75 2.48 8.44
N GLY A 30 -7.17 2.91 9.56
CA GLY A 30 -7.91 3.52 10.68
C GLY A 30 -8.84 4.70 10.34
N PHE A 31 -8.57 5.45 9.26
CA PHE A 31 -9.43 6.56 8.82
C PHE A 31 -10.35 6.22 7.62
N THR A 32 -10.13 5.08 6.97
CA THR A 32 -11.00 4.50 5.93
C THR A 32 -11.73 3.32 6.55
N SER A 33 -12.99 3.54 6.93
CA SER A 33 -13.80 2.60 7.70
C SER A 33 -13.67 1.11 7.33
N VAL A 34 -13.97 0.26 8.31
CA VAL A 34 -14.23 -1.19 8.17
C VAL A 34 -15.27 -1.48 7.06
N THR A 35 -16.08 -0.49 6.65
CA THR A 35 -16.94 -0.55 5.45
C THR A 35 -16.46 0.40 4.34
N HIS A 36 -16.74 0.06 3.07
CA HIS A 36 -16.43 0.94 1.93
C HIS A 36 -17.13 2.31 2.01
N ASN A 37 -18.16 2.49 2.86
CA ASN A 37 -19.01 3.68 2.85
C ASN A 37 -18.70 4.71 3.92
N ASP A 38 -18.03 4.35 5.02
CA ASP A 38 -17.78 5.33 6.08
C ASP A 38 -16.41 6.01 5.91
N GLU A 39 -16.33 7.25 6.40
CA GLU A 39 -15.13 8.08 6.41
C GLU A 39 -15.03 8.87 7.72
N VAL A 40 -13.81 9.04 8.22
CA VAL A 40 -13.54 9.90 9.37
C VAL A 40 -13.42 11.34 8.90
N ASP A 41 -14.12 12.25 9.58
CA ASP A 41 -14.00 13.68 9.31
C ASP A 41 -12.57 14.18 9.57
N THR A 42 -12.05 14.98 8.65
CA THR A 42 -10.67 15.49 8.71
C THR A 42 -10.35 16.24 10.01
N THR A 43 -11.34 16.84 10.68
CA THR A 43 -11.18 17.56 11.95
C THR A 43 -10.84 16.63 13.12
N VAL A 44 -11.21 15.36 13.08
CA VAL A 44 -11.04 14.39 14.17
C VAL A 44 -10.12 13.22 13.82
N VAL A 45 -9.35 13.30 12.73
CA VAL A 45 -8.47 12.21 12.27
C VAL A 45 -7.17 12.04 13.09
N LEU A 46 -6.79 13.04 13.90
CA LEU A 46 -5.51 13.04 14.63
C LEU A 46 -5.28 11.82 15.55
N PRO A 47 -6.26 11.32 16.33
CA PRO A 47 -6.05 10.13 17.16
C PRO A 47 -5.66 8.90 16.33
N PHE A 48 -6.29 8.70 15.17
CA PHE A 48 -5.97 7.60 14.25
C PHE A 48 -4.53 7.70 13.74
N ILE A 49 -4.08 8.92 13.39
CA ILE A 49 -2.69 9.15 12.98
C ILE A 49 -1.70 8.72 14.07
N TYR A 50 -1.98 9.02 15.34
CA TYR A 50 -1.10 8.60 16.42
C TYR A 50 -1.11 7.09 16.67
N GLU A 51 -2.27 6.44 16.55
CA GLU A 51 -2.35 4.97 16.60
C GLU A 51 -1.52 4.31 15.49
N ASP A 52 -1.51 4.90 14.29
CA ASP A 52 -0.70 4.39 13.18
C ASP A 52 0.80 4.66 13.38
N LEU A 53 1.18 5.82 13.92
CA LEU A 53 2.56 6.11 14.29
C LEU A 53 3.07 5.19 15.40
N ASP A 54 2.21 4.80 16.35
CA ASP A 54 2.49 3.80 17.38
C ASP A 54 2.76 2.43 16.73
N GLY A 55 2.01 2.06 15.69
CA GLY A 55 2.25 0.84 14.91
C GLY A 55 3.56 0.87 14.12
N ILE A 56 3.92 2.03 13.55
CA ILE A 56 5.23 2.22 12.89
C ILE A 56 6.36 2.17 13.92
N GLU A 57 6.18 2.77 15.10
CA GLU A 57 7.15 2.69 16.20
C GLU A 57 7.35 1.23 16.61
N PHE A 58 6.26 0.49 16.85
CA PHE A 58 6.33 -0.95 17.12
C PHE A 58 7.21 -1.67 16.09
N ALA A 59 7.02 -1.37 14.80
CA ALA A 59 7.73 -2.06 13.74
C ALA A 59 9.19 -1.62 13.56
N ARG A 60 9.49 -0.33 13.76
CA ARG A 60 10.76 0.30 13.33
C ARG A 60 11.58 0.98 14.42
N GLY A 61 10.99 1.25 15.57
CA GLY A 61 11.64 1.99 16.65
C GLY A 61 12.73 1.18 17.36
N ASP A 62 13.51 1.90 18.15
CA ASP A 62 14.52 1.34 19.05
C ASP A 62 13.85 0.36 20.04
N PRO A 63 14.41 -0.83 20.29
CA PRO A 63 13.78 -1.84 21.15
C PRO A 63 13.50 -1.40 22.60
N THR A 64 14.02 -0.25 23.05
CA THR A 64 13.72 0.32 24.36
C THR A 64 12.57 1.33 24.36
N SER A 65 12.07 1.71 23.18
CA SER A 65 10.95 2.62 23.02
C SER A 65 9.62 1.97 23.45
N LYS A 66 8.58 2.78 23.68
CA LYS A 66 7.32 2.31 24.27
C LYS A 66 6.75 1.13 23.47
N TRP A 67 6.56 1.29 22.17
CA TRP A 67 5.92 0.27 21.35
C TRP A 67 6.89 -0.79 20.83
N SER A 68 8.12 -0.42 20.51
CA SER A 68 9.15 -1.39 20.10
C SER A 68 9.59 -2.33 21.22
N SER A 69 9.47 -1.91 22.49
CA SER A 69 9.75 -2.81 23.62
C SER A 69 8.79 -3.99 23.65
N ILE A 70 7.56 -3.81 23.16
CA ILE A 70 6.60 -4.90 22.95
C ILE A 70 7.15 -5.85 21.87
N ARG A 71 7.57 -5.33 20.70
CA ARG A 71 8.21 -6.11 19.62
C ARG A 71 9.40 -6.93 20.15
N ALA A 72 10.27 -6.29 20.93
CA ALA A 72 11.43 -6.93 21.54
C ALA A 72 11.03 -8.02 22.55
N SER A 73 10.05 -7.76 23.42
CA SER A 73 9.54 -8.74 24.39
C SER A 73 8.86 -9.95 23.74
N MET A 74 8.35 -9.78 22.51
CA MET A 74 7.81 -10.87 21.70
C MET A 74 8.90 -11.72 21.02
N GLY A 75 10.19 -11.44 21.31
CA GLY A 75 11.34 -12.18 20.80
C GLY A 75 11.93 -11.61 19.51
N HIS A 76 11.50 -10.41 19.08
CA HIS A 76 11.98 -9.77 17.85
C HIS A 76 12.68 -8.43 18.15
N LEU A 77 13.94 -8.50 18.59
CA LEU A 77 14.71 -7.31 18.98
C LEU A 77 14.91 -6.35 17.81
N GLU A 78 15.27 -6.89 16.64
CA GLU A 78 15.57 -6.11 15.45
C GLU A 78 14.31 -5.41 14.89
N PRO A 79 14.43 -4.20 14.33
CA PRO A 79 13.34 -3.60 13.55
C PRO A 79 12.95 -4.47 12.34
N PHE A 80 11.66 -4.54 12.00
CA PHE A 80 11.25 -5.13 10.73
C PHE A 80 11.75 -4.27 9.57
N ASN A 81 12.06 -4.88 8.42
CA ASN A 81 12.43 -4.14 7.22
C ASN A 81 11.20 -3.49 6.54
N MET A 82 10.60 -2.52 7.23
CA MET A 82 9.43 -1.80 6.76
C MET A 82 9.84 -0.55 5.97
N LYS A 83 9.46 -0.51 4.70
CA LYS A 83 9.81 0.58 3.78
C LYS A 83 8.61 1.40 3.34
N TYR A 84 7.41 0.80 3.33
CA TYR A 84 6.23 1.38 2.72
C TYR A 84 5.09 1.55 3.70
N VAL A 85 4.39 2.67 3.59
CA VAL A 85 3.09 2.91 4.23
C VAL A 85 2.07 3.24 3.17
N VAL A 86 0.98 2.48 3.11
CA VAL A 86 -0.18 2.79 2.28
C VAL A 86 -1.21 3.51 3.14
N VAL A 87 -1.58 4.72 2.74
CA VAL A 87 -2.53 5.56 3.47
C VAL A 87 -3.93 5.34 2.91
N GLY A 88 -4.69 4.48 3.59
CA GLY A 88 -6.07 4.08 3.27
C GLY A 88 -6.18 2.76 2.52
N ASN A 89 -7.43 2.35 2.30
CA ASN A 89 -7.80 1.28 1.37
C ASN A 89 -8.97 1.72 0.49
N GLU A 90 -8.77 1.77 -0.83
CA GLU A 90 -9.79 2.19 -1.81
C GLU A 90 -10.51 3.50 -1.43
N GLY A 91 -9.83 4.40 -0.72
CA GLY A 91 -10.42 5.64 -0.21
C GLY A 91 -10.52 6.76 -1.25
N CYS A 92 -9.92 6.57 -2.42
CA CYS A 92 -9.93 7.55 -3.51
C CYS A 92 -11.37 7.92 -3.90
N GLY A 93 -11.68 9.22 -3.92
CA GLY A 93 -13.01 9.75 -4.24
C GLY A 93 -13.94 9.97 -3.05
N LYS A 94 -13.57 9.54 -1.84
CA LYS A 94 -14.26 9.94 -0.60
C LYS A 94 -13.97 11.41 -0.28
N ASN A 95 -14.94 12.10 0.34
CA ASN A 95 -14.85 13.55 0.56
C ASN A 95 -13.68 13.95 1.47
N ASN A 96 -13.42 13.15 2.50
CA ASN A 96 -12.39 13.42 3.51
C ASN A 96 -11.04 12.76 3.19
N TYR A 97 -10.93 11.93 2.14
CA TYR A 97 -9.71 11.17 1.91
C TYR A 97 -8.49 12.09 1.70
N LEU A 98 -8.59 13.11 0.85
CA LEU A 98 -7.47 14.01 0.58
C LEU A 98 -7.05 14.79 1.84
N GLY A 99 -8.02 15.29 2.61
CA GLY A 99 -7.76 15.99 3.87
C GLY A 99 -7.07 15.10 4.91
N ASN A 100 -7.55 13.87 5.05
CA ASN A 100 -6.95 12.86 5.94
C ASN A 100 -5.55 12.48 5.46
N TYR A 101 -5.40 12.15 4.18
CA TYR A 101 -4.13 11.78 3.57
C TYR A 101 -3.06 12.83 3.83
N LEU A 102 -3.37 14.13 3.63
CA LEU A 102 -2.38 15.20 3.85
C LEU A 102 -1.92 15.28 5.31
N LYS A 103 -2.83 15.06 6.27
CA LYS A 103 -2.46 15.00 7.69
C LYS A 103 -1.57 13.79 8.00
N PHE A 104 -1.92 12.61 7.48
CA PHE A 104 -1.08 11.41 7.58
C PHE A 104 0.30 11.63 6.95
N TYR A 105 0.34 12.15 5.74
CA TYR A 105 1.57 12.42 5.01
C TYR A 105 2.52 13.31 5.80
N ILE A 106 2.01 14.41 6.37
CA ILE A 106 2.81 15.35 7.17
C ILE A 106 3.36 14.68 8.43
N GLU A 107 2.52 14.00 9.20
CA GLU A 107 2.92 13.40 10.47
C GLU A 107 3.86 12.21 10.29
N ILE A 108 3.60 11.33 9.31
CA ILE A 108 4.50 10.21 8.97
C ILE A 108 5.83 10.75 8.45
N ARG A 109 5.82 11.72 7.52
CA ARG A 109 7.07 12.27 6.99
C ARG A 109 7.90 12.95 8.08
N ARG A 110 7.25 13.62 9.02
CA ARG A 110 7.93 14.25 10.17
C ARG A 110 8.61 13.23 11.09
N ALA A 111 7.94 12.10 11.34
CA ALA A 111 8.46 11.06 12.24
C ALA A 111 9.46 10.12 11.56
N TYR A 112 9.24 9.80 10.27
CA TYR A 112 9.95 8.75 9.55
C TYR A 112 10.27 9.17 8.11
N LEU A 113 11.31 9.99 7.94
CA LEU A 113 11.70 10.55 6.63
C LEU A 113 11.96 9.51 5.54
N TYR A 114 12.41 8.31 5.92
CA TYR A 114 12.83 7.24 5.02
C TYR A 114 11.70 6.29 4.59
N ILE A 115 10.51 6.40 5.17
CA ILE A 115 9.37 5.57 4.77
C ILE A 115 8.77 6.16 3.48
N GLU A 116 8.54 5.32 2.49
CA GLU A 116 7.84 5.67 1.26
C GLU A 116 6.32 5.62 1.50
N ILE A 117 5.63 6.72 1.18
CA ILE A 117 4.19 6.90 1.43
C ILE A 117 3.43 6.71 0.11
N ILE A 118 2.48 5.79 0.13
CA ILE A 118 1.66 5.38 -1.02
C ILE A 118 0.25 5.96 -0.87
N SER A 119 -0.16 6.77 -1.86
CA SER A 119 -1.52 7.31 -2.00
C SER A 119 -2.46 6.29 -2.66
N ASN A 120 -3.74 6.24 -2.27
CA ASN A 120 -4.76 5.41 -2.93
C ASN A 120 -5.32 6.05 -4.21
N TYR A 121 -5.00 7.31 -4.52
CA TYR A 121 -5.38 7.90 -5.82
C TYR A 121 -4.59 7.24 -6.93
N ASN A 122 -5.24 6.89 -8.04
CA ASN A 122 -4.54 6.39 -9.21
C ASN A 122 -3.90 7.53 -10.00
N GLY A 123 -2.56 7.58 -10.01
CA GLY A 123 -1.76 8.56 -10.76
C GLY A 123 -1.37 8.15 -12.18
N SER A 124 -1.88 7.04 -12.72
CA SER A 124 -1.42 6.49 -14.01
C SER A 124 -1.83 7.31 -15.22
N SER A 125 -2.98 7.98 -15.15
CA SER A 125 -3.56 8.73 -16.28
C SER A 125 -3.67 10.23 -16.00
N THR A 126 -3.66 10.64 -14.73
CA THR A 126 -3.69 12.04 -14.32
C THR A 126 -2.68 12.21 -13.18
N PRO A 127 -1.78 13.20 -13.25
CA PRO A 127 -0.86 13.47 -12.16
C PRO A 127 -1.61 13.70 -10.84
N LEU A 128 -1.03 13.23 -9.74
CA LEU A 128 -1.53 13.54 -8.40
C LEU A 128 -1.46 15.06 -8.15
N ASP A 129 -2.44 15.60 -7.45
CA ASP A 129 -2.49 17.01 -7.01
C ASP A 129 -1.92 17.22 -5.60
N HIS A 130 -1.37 16.15 -5.01
CA HIS A 130 -0.85 16.08 -3.65
C HIS A 130 0.46 15.27 -3.59
N PRO A 131 1.29 15.46 -2.54
CA PRO A 131 2.58 14.80 -2.46
C PRO A 131 2.43 13.29 -2.14
N ALA A 132 3.19 12.46 -2.84
CA ALA A 132 3.31 11.03 -2.57
C ALA A 132 4.66 10.52 -3.11
N ASP A 133 5.21 9.44 -2.53
CA ASP A 133 6.36 8.76 -3.15
C ASP A 133 5.88 7.75 -4.20
N MET A 134 4.72 7.14 -3.94
CA MET A 134 4.07 6.22 -4.85
C MET A 134 2.55 6.41 -4.86
N TYR A 135 1.90 5.84 -5.85
CA TYR A 135 0.46 5.72 -5.89
C TYR A 135 0.02 4.29 -6.15
N ASP A 136 -1.14 3.96 -5.61
CA ASP A 136 -1.73 2.66 -5.66
C ASP A 136 -2.55 2.49 -6.96
N TYR A 137 -2.20 1.47 -7.73
CA TYR A 137 -2.92 1.07 -8.92
C TYR A 137 -3.61 -0.26 -8.66
N ARG A 138 -4.94 -0.26 -8.78
CA ARG A 138 -5.77 -1.46 -8.69
C ARG A 138 -6.48 -1.71 -10.01
N ILE A 139 -6.63 -2.97 -10.39
CA ILE A 139 -7.43 -3.34 -11.56
C ILE A 139 -8.24 -4.63 -11.37
N TYR A 140 -9.55 -4.49 -11.57
CA TYR A 140 -10.53 -5.58 -11.54
C TYR A 140 -11.37 -5.59 -12.81
N THR A 141 -11.04 -6.47 -13.75
CA THR A 141 -11.60 -6.39 -15.11
C THR A 141 -11.82 -7.77 -15.75
N SER A 142 -12.21 -7.83 -17.03
CA SER A 142 -12.32 -9.07 -17.79
C SER A 142 -10.95 -9.51 -18.30
N ALA A 143 -10.77 -10.79 -18.60
CA ALA A 143 -9.54 -11.35 -19.17
C ALA A 143 -9.15 -10.63 -20.47
N ASN A 144 -10.13 -10.30 -21.33
CA ASN A 144 -9.85 -9.58 -22.57
C ASN A 144 -9.32 -8.16 -22.30
N ASP A 145 -9.90 -7.43 -21.34
CA ASP A 145 -9.43 -6.09 -20.99
C ASP A 145 -8.08 -6.15 -20.25
N MET A 146 -7.89 -7.10 -19.35
CA MET A 146 -6.61 -7.31 -18.66
C MET A 146 -5.48 -7.61 -19.66
N PHE A 147 -5.71 -8.52 -20.61
CA PHE A 147 -4.77 -8.86 -21.68
C PHE A 147 -4.41 -7.63 -22.52
N SER A 148 -5.38 -6.74 -22.79
CA SER A 148 -5.13 -5.50 -23.54
C SER A 148 -4.27 -4.47 -22.80
N ARG A 149 -4.02 -4.65 -21.49
CA ARG A 149 -3.30 -3.69 -20.63
C ARG A 149 -1.83 -4.03 -20.42
N VAL A 150 -1.27 -5.00 -21.13
CA VAL A 150 0.17 -5.32 -21.09
C VAL A 150 1.08 -4.10 -21.31
N THR A 151 0.62 -3.08 -22.04
CA THR A 151 1.40 -1.85 -22.30
C THR A 151 0.97 -0.64 -21.45
N ILE A 152 0.09 -0.79 -20.46
CA ILE A 152 -0.51 0.36 -19.77
C ILE A 152 0.54 1.24 -19.05
N PHE A 153 1.62 0.62 -18.55
CA PHE A 153 2.68 1.34 -17.83
C PHE A 153 3.75 1.95 -18.76
N ASN A 154 3.71 1.67 -20.06
CA ASN A 154 4.65 2.24 -21.03
C ASN A 154 4.49 3.78 -21.13
N GLN A 155 3.30 4.29 -20.83
CA GLN A 155 2.97 5.71 -20.95
C GLN A 155 3.00 6.46 -19.60
N VAL A 156 3.22 5.75 -18.49
CA VAL A 156 3.29 6.38 -17.17
C VAL A 156 4.56 7.21 -17.08
N THR A 157 4.43 8.46 -16.59
CA THR A 157 5.59 9.34 -16.37
C THR A 157 6.64 8.68 -15.48
N ARG A 158 7.92 8.85 -15.82
CA ARG A 158 9.05 8.42 -14.98
C ARG A 158 9.49 9.49 -13.98
N ASN A 159 8.92 10.69 -14.10
CA ASN A 159 9.12 11.80 -13.18
C ASN A 159 7.90 11.90 -12.26
N GLY A 160 8.12 11.91 -10.95
CA GLY A 160 7.07 12.00 -9.93
C GLY A 160 6.84 10.68 -9.17
N PRO A 161 5.67 10.53 -8.52
CA PRO A 161 5.36 9.35 -7.72
C PRO A 161 5.35 8.07 -8.57
N LYS A 162 5.95 6.99 -8.05
CA LYS A 162 6.00 5.69 -8.75
C LYS A 162 4.68 4.93 -8.64
N THR A 163 4.46 3.99 -9.54
CA THR A 163 3.29 3.09 -9.45
C THR A 163 3.56 1.94 -8.48
N PHE A 164 2.62 1.68 -7.58
CA PHE A 164 2.53 0.47 -6.77
C PHE A 164 1.27 -0.30 -7.17
N VAL A 165 1.41 -1.47 -7.79
CA VAL A 165 0.25 -2.30 -8.16
C VAL A 165 -0.09 -3.22 -7.00
N SER A 166 -1.03 -2.82 -6.14
CA SER A 166 -1.38 -3.58 -4.94
C SER A 166 -2.30 -4.76 -5.24
N GLU A 167 -3.25 -4.57 -6.17
CA GLU A 167 -4.31 -5.54 -6.45
C GLU A 167 -4.61 -5.60 -7.95
N TYR A 168 -4.62 -6.82 -8.48
CA TYR A 168 -5.04 -7.11 -9.84
C TYR A 168 -5.78 -8.45 -9.85
N ALA A 169 -6.92 -8.50 -10.52
CA ALA A 169 -7.58 -9.77 -10.79
C ALA A 169 -8.55 -9.66 -11.97
N VAL A 170 -8.68 -10.75 -12.72
CA VAL A 170 -9.86 -10.95 -13.56
C VAL A 170 -11.03 -11.31 -12.67
N THR A 171 -12.14 -10.55 -12.76
CA THR A 171 -13.29 -10.67 -11.84
C THR A 171 -14.64 -10.76 -12.54
N ARG A 172 -14.64 -10.78 -13.88
CA ARG A 172 -15.89 -10.79 -14.66
C ARG A 172 -16.32 -12.24 -14.93
N LYS A 173 -17.27 -12.41 -15.87
CA LYS A 173 -17.92 -13.70 -16.13
C LYS A 173 -16.97 -14.80 -16.65
N ASP A 174 -15.76 -14.43 -17.04
CA ASP A 174 -14.69 -15.28 -17.56
C ASP A 174 -13.89 -16.03 -16.47
N VAL A 175 -14.12 -15.72 -15.19
CA VAL A 175 -13.43 -16.39 -14.08
C VAL A 175 -13.85 -17.84 -13.91
N GLY A 176 -15.16 -18.12 -13.88
CA GLY A 176 -15.68 -19.47 -13.60
C GLY A 176 -15.10 -20.06 -12.31
N GLN A 177 -14.55 -21.28 -12.38
CA GLN A 177 -13.81 -21.95 -11.28
C GLN A 177 -12.29 -21.79 -11.40
N GLY A 178 -11.84 -20.79 -12.16
CA GLY A 178 -10.47 -20.70 -12.67
C GLY A 178 -10.43 -21.14 -14.13
N SER A 179 -9.76 -20.36 -14.96
CA SER A 179 -9.70 -20.55 -16.40
C SER A 179 -8.27 -20.31 -16.89
N LEU A 180 -7.80 -21.13 -17.83
CA LEU A 180 -6.52 -20.89 -18.51
C LEU A 180 -6.47 -19.50 -19.15
N LEU A 181 -7.61 -19.00 -19.65
CA LEU A 181 -7.71 -17.67 -20.23
C LEU A 181 -7.41 -16.58 -19.18
N VAL A 182 -7.90 -16.75 -17.95
CA VAL A 182 -7.65 -15.81 -16.84
C VAL A 182 -6.19 -15.81 -16.45
N ALA A 183 -5.62 -17.00 -16.24
CA ALA A 183 -4.21 -17.14 -15.89
C ALA A 183 -3.30 -16.52 -16.96
N LEU A 184 -3.62 -16.71 -18.24
CA LEU A 184 -2.87 -16.10 -19.33
C LEU A 184 -3.00 -14.57 -19.35
N ALA A 185 -4.20 -14.03 -19.13
CA ALA A 185 -4.42 -12.59 -19.11
C ALA A 185 -3.69 -11.90 -17.94
N GLU A 186 -3.69 -12.50 -16.76
CA GLU A 186 -2.97 -11.98 -15.59
C GLU A 186 -1.44 -12.11 -15.77
N ALA A 187 -0.97 -13.22 -16.35
CA ALA A 187 0.45 -13.40 -16.66
C ALA A 187 0.97 -12.34 -17.66
N GLU A 188 0.23 -12.05 -18.72
CA GLU A 188 0.58 -11.01 -19.69
C GLU A 188 0.59 -9.62 -19.06
N PHE A 189 -0.37 -9.31 -18.18
CA PHE A 189 -0.35 -8.08 -17.40
C PHE A 189 0.93 -7.96 -16.54
N LEU A 190 1.32 -9.04 -15.86
CA LEU A 190 2.55 -9.08 -15.06
C LEU A 190 3.83 -8.91 -15.90
N ILE A 191 3.88 -9.46 -17.11
CA ILE A 191 4.99 -9.21 -18.06
C ILE A 191 5.08 -7.71 -18.38
N GLY A 192 3.92 -7.07 -18.56
CA GLY A 192 3.82 -5.61 -18.71
C GLY A 192 4.45 -4.85 -17.53
N LEU A 193 4.18 -5.28 -16.30
CA LEU A 193 4.82 -4.71 -15.10
C LEU A 193 6.34 -4.91 -15.11
N GLU A 194 6.78 -6.14 -15.39
CA GLU A 194 8.18 -6.51 -15.35
C GLU A 194 9.01 -5.70 -16.36
N ASN A 195 8.47 -5.48 -17.55
CA ASN A 195 9.10 -4.64 -18.57
C ASN A 195 9.23 -3.16 -18.17
N ASN A 196 8.47 -2.71 -17.16
CA ASN A 196 8.45 -1.34 -16.66
C ASN A 196 9.06 -1.19 -15.26
N ARG A 197 9.68 -2.24 -14.69
CA ARG A 197 10.16 -2.28 -13.30
C ARG A 197 11.36 -1.38 -12.99
N PHE A 198 12.19 -1.09 -14.00
CA PHE A 198 13.40 -0.27 -13.85
C PHE A 198 13.26 1.00 -14.69
N SER A 199 12.98 2.11 -14.03
CA SER A 199 13.30 3.42 -14.59
C SER A 199 14.71 3.78 -14.13
N GLU A 200 15.73 3.27 -14.82
CA GLU A 200 17.05 3.88 -14.70
C GLU A 200 16.96 5.28 -15.29
N VAL A 201 17.20 6.28 -14.45
CA VAL A 201 17.64 7.59 -14.91
C VAL A 201 19.06 7.35 -15.42
N SER A 202 19.21 7.16 -16.72
CA SER A 202 20.52 7.27 -17.37
C SER A 202 20.97 8.72 -17.20
N TYR A 203 21.97 8.94 -16.36
CA TYR A 203 22.64 10.23 -16.18
C TYR A 203 23.41 10.64 -17.43
#